data_AF-A0A498HUE9-F1
#
_entry.id   AF-A0A498HUE9-F1
#
_cell.length_a   1.000
_cell.length_b   1.000
_cell.length_c   1.000
_cell.angle_alpha   90.00
_cell.angle_beta   90.00
_cell.angle_gamma   90.00
#
_symmetry.space_group_name_H-M   'P 1'
#
loop_
_entity.id
_entity.type
_entity.pdbx_description
1 polymer ?
#
loop_
_entity_poly.entity_id
_entity_poly.type
_entity_poly.pdbx_seq_one_letter_code
_entity_poly.pdbx_strand_id
1 'polypeptide(L)'
;MPYVLHSFLLVSNFPCSLKAFPSNLKTMSSQDNGSPEFPTWPEFKLPDLLSTDTIRQVHATIENEWDPLQRSACQTAAGRALWNHVIHDPLADILAGESYLKNLHEKIKKDCVNKAREISGVILAVRTLWFDSKLEAALHSFNNGEAQVVLLGAGMDARAYRLSCLKESNVFEVDFPDLLQIKATLLQAAMDSTNGHPCLTMTAKSITRVAADIRSNDWLEKLQTSGFVPEKNTVWVLEGILYYLTHSEATQVLETIADKCSLTQTVLLADFMNKPSISLSNSIFHFYSDWPDHLLPSLGFSHVKLSQIGDPDAHFGLMHDPSNLFNKLRSLPRSVHTHPDDGTPCCRLYLVEASGSPNQTIP
;
A
#
# COMPACT_ATOMS: atom_id res chain seq x y z
N MET A 1 21.54 -7.04 14.99
CA MET A 1 21.69 -6.05 13.89
C MET A 1 21.49 -6.77 12.56
N PRO A 2 20.22 -6.96 12.16
CA PRO A 2 19.77 -6.69 10.78
C PRO A 2 18.35 -6.08 10.70
N TYR A 3 17.89 -5.38 11.74
CA TYR A 3 16.47 -5.00 11.89
C TYR A 3 16.00 -3.84 10.99
N VAL A 4 16.90 -3.13 10.32
CA VAL A 4 16.58 -1.93 9.51
C VAL A 4 15.92 -2.27 8.15
N LEU A 5 16.09 -3.50 7.66
CA LEU A 5 15.52 -3.91 6.37
C LEU A 5 14.08 -4.46 6.46
N HIS A 6 13.59 -4.86 7.65
CA HIS A 6 12.34 -5.63 7.72
C HIS A 6 11.06 -4.82 7.39
N SER A 7 11.09 -3.50 7.56
CA SER A 7 9.93 -2.64 7.27
C SER A 7 9.74 -2.36 5.77
N PHE A 8 10.82 -2.41 4.96
CA PHE A 8 10.73 -2.33 3.49
C PHE A 8 10.61 -3.72 2.84
N LEU A 9 11.15 -4.77 3.48
CA LEU A 9 11.09 -6.17 3.03
C LEU A 9 9.76 -6.87 3.38
N LEU A 10 8.67 -6.15 3.63
CA LEU A 10 7.35 -6.79 3.58
C LEU A 10 7.01 -7.32 2.18
N VAL A 11 7.77 -6.88 1.16
CA VAL A 11 7.53 -7.11 -0.26
C VAL A 11 8.59 -8.00 -0.94
N SER A 12 9.76 -8.24 -0.32
CA SER A 12 10.86 -9.00 -0.96
C SER A 12 11.46 -10.07 -0.05
N ASN A 13 11.05 -11.32 -0.31
CA ASN A 13 11.70 -12.60 0.03
C ASN A 13 11.57 -13.20 1.46
N PHE A 14 11.12 -14.47 1.46
CA PHE A 14 11.40 -15.51 2.45
C PHE A 14 12.09 -16.69 1.73
N PRO A 15 13.09 -17.37 2.32
CA PRO A 15 13.32 -18.78 2.06
C PRO A 15 12.52 -19.63 3.04
N CYS A 16 11.75 -20.56 2.49
CA CYS A 16 11.07 -21.63 3.20
C CYS A 16 12.12 -22.67 3.66
N SER A 17 12.62 -22.57 4.89
CA SER A 17 13.24 -23.72 5.58
C SER A 17 13.41 -23.44 7.07
N LEU A 18 12.59 -24.11 7.88
CA LEU A 18 12.84 -24.27 9.32
C LEU A 18 14.06 -25.17 9.53
N LYS A 19 15.11 -24.64 10.17
CA LYS A 19 16.04 -25.47 10.95
C LYS A 19 16.08 -24.94 12.37
N ALA A 20 15.61 -25.78 13.29
CA ALA A 20 15.64 -25.56 14.73
C ALA A 20 17.07 -25.56 15.25
N PHE A 21 17.38 -24.65 16.17
CA PHE A 21 18.54 -24.72 17.05
C PHE A 21 18.13 -24.41 18.50
N PRO A 22 18.81 -25.01 19.50
CA PRO A 22 18.20 -25.34 20.77
C PRO A 22 18.14 -24.17 21.75
N SER A 23 17.07 -24.17 22.53
CA SER A 23 16.80 -23.31 23.66
C SER A 23 17.73 -23.63 24.84
N ASN A 24 18.33 -22.59 25.41
CA ASN A 24 18.75 -22.59 26.81
C ASN A 24 18.85 -21.14 27.28
N LEU A 25 17.91 -20.70 28.12
CA LEU A 25 18.11 -19.54 28.97
C LEU A 25 17.49 -19.79 30.34
N LYS A 26 18.34 -19.76 31.36
CA LYS A 26 17.99 -19.79 32.77
C LYS A 26 17.34 -18.46 33.18
N THR A 27 16.30 -18.58 33.98
CA THR A 27 15.60 -17.49 34.66
C THR A 27 16.45 -16.89 35.78
N MET A 28 16.53 -15.56 35.84
CA MET A 28 16.71 -14.79 37.09
C MET A 28 15.92 -13.48 37.02
N SER A 29 15.39 -13.10 38.17
CA SER A 29 14.25 -12.21 38.40
C SER A 29 14.59 -10.73 38.57
N SER A 30 13.63 -9.92 38.12
CA SER A 30 13.12 -8.63 38.64
C SER A 30 14.10 -7.49 38.93
N GLN A 31 13.89 -6.37 38.23
CA GLN A 31 13.52 -5.13 38.90
C GLN A 31 12.66 -4.24 38.00
N ASP A 32 11.63 -3.71 38.63
CA ASP A 32 10.48 -2.98 38.11
C ASP A 32 10.86 -1.50 37.94
N ASN A 33 10.57 -0.94 36.75
CA ASN A 33 10.54 0.50 36.50
C ASN A 33 9.54 0.72 35.36
N GLY A 34 8.53 1.55 35.64
CA GLY A 34 7.36 1.82 34.80
C GLY A 34 7.71 1.91 33.32
N SER A 35 7.38 0.84 32.60
CA SER A 35 7.50 0.77 31.15
C SER A 35 6.32 1.56 30.55
N PRO A 36 6.48 2.24 29.40
CA PRO A 36 5.33 2.63 28.62
C PRO A 36 4.50 1.37 28.38
N GLU A 37 3.21 1.39 28.73
CA GLU A 37 2.29 0.30 28.39
C GLU A 37 2.33 0.14 26.88
N PHE A 38 3.02 -0.90 26.40
CA PHE A 38 2.94 -1.26 24.99
C PHE A 38 1.48 -1.64 24.72
N PRO A 39 0.88 -1.15 23.63
CA PRO A 39 -0.48 -1.52 23.30
C PRO A 39 -0.56 -3.04 23.27
N THR A 40 -1.44 -3.61 24.10
CA THR A 40 -1.72 -5.04 24.07
C THR A 40 -2.32 -5.33 22.71
N TRP A 41 -1.52 -5.95 21.83
CA TRP A 41 -2.01 -6.33 20.50
C TRP A 41 -3.19 -7.29 20.68
N PRO A 42 -4.31 -7.09 19.96
CA PRO A 42 -5.47 -7.96 20.09
C PRO A 42 -5.11 -9.43 19.90
N GLU A 43 -5.85 -10.32 20.55
CA GLU A 43 -5.71 -11.75 20.34
C GLU A 43 -5.92 -12.08 18.85
N PHE A 44 -4.94 -12.73 18.24
CA PHE A 44 -5.00 -13.08 16.83
C PHE A 44 -5.92 -14.27 16.62
N LYS A 45 -7.06 -14.01 15.96
CA LYS A 45 -8.01 -15.03 15.54
C LYS A 45 -8.19 -14.95 14.04
N LEU A 46 -8.01 -16.08 13.36
CA LEU A 46 -8.31 -16.19 11.93
C LEU A 46 -9.83 -16.17 11.72
N PRO A 47 -10.33 -15.47 10.69
CA PRO A 47 -11.71 -15.59 10.29
C PRO A 47 -12.08 -17.04 9.91
N ASP A 48 -13.23 -17.51 10.36
CA ASP A 48 -13.72 -18.87 10.07
C ASP A 48 -13.84 -19.11 8.55
N LEU A 49 -14.13 -18.04 7.79
CA LEU A 49 -14.24 -18.08 6.33
C LEU A 49 -12.94 -18.51 5.64
N LEU A 50 -11.76 -18.20 6.20
CA LEU A 50 -10.47 -18.67 5.68
C LEU A 50 -10.32 -20.18 5.77
N SER A 51 -11.08 -20.86 6.63
CA SER A 51 -11.04 -22.31 6.80
C SER A 51 -11.93 -23.05 5.79
N THR A 52 -12.69 -22.34 4.95
CA THR A 52 -13.52 -22.97 3.91
C THR A 52 -12.65 -23.53 2.78
N ASP A 53 -13.06 -24.66 2.20
CA ASP A 53 -12.28 -25.33 1.14
C ASP A 53 -12.07 -24.42 -0.08
N THR A 54 -13.09 -23.66 -0.47
CA THR A 54 -13.01 -22.70 -1.58
C THR A 54 -11.92 -21.66 -1.35
N ILE A 55 -11.91 -21.01 -0.18
CA ILE A 55 -10.93 -19.95 0.13
C ILE A 55 -9.53 -20.53 0.29
N ARG A 56 -9.39 -21.70 0.94
CA ARG A 56 -8.10 -22.39 1.06
C ARG A 56 -7.52 -22.74 -0.30
N GLN A 57 -8.34 -23.22 -1.24
CA GLN A 57 -7.89 -23.56 -2.57
C GLN A 57 -7.43 -22.32 -3.35
N VAL A 58 -8.17 -21.22 -3.26
CA VAL A 58 -7.78 -19.95 -3.91
C VAL A 58 -6.44 -19.44 -3.38
N HIS A 59 -6.23 -19.44 -2.06
CA HIS A 59 -4.95 -19.02 -1.47
C HIS A 59 -3.81 -20.01 -1.77
N ALA A 60 -4.10 -21.30 -1.88
CA ALA A 60 -3.11 -22.28 -2.34
C ALA A 60 -2.68 -22.02 -3.80
N THR A 61 -3.60 -21.63 -4.69
CA THR A 61 -3.27 -21.20 -6.05
C THR A 61 -2.38 -19.95 -6.03
N ILE A 62 -2.72 -18.93 -5.23
CA ILE A 62 -1.89 -17.74 -5.05
C ILE A 62 -0.47 -18.11 -4.62
N GLU A 63 -0.32 -18.98 -3.62
CA GLU A 63 1.00 -19.32 -3.07
C GLU A 63 1.89 -20.07 -4.07
N ASN A 64 1.29 -20.92 -4.91
CA ASN A 64 2.00 -21.80 -5.84
C ASN A 64 2.25 -21.18 -7.21
N GLU A 65 1.33 -20.35 -7.71
CA GLU A 65 1.35 -19.89 -9.10
C GLU A 65 1.76 -18.42 -9.25
N TRP A 66 1.48 -17.57 -8.26
CA TRP A 66 1.79 -16.14 -8.37
C TRP A 66 3.28 -15.86 -8.15
N ASP A 67 3.79 -14.92 -8.94
CA ASP A 67 5.14 -14.41 -8.79
C ASP A 67 5.28 -13.56 -7.49
N PRO A 68 6.50 -13.14 -7.11
CA PRO A 68 6.69 -12.28 -5.93
C PRO A 68 5.94 -10.93 -5.99
N LEU A 69 5.78 -10.33 -7.18
CA LEU A 69 5.07 -9.06 -7.36
C LEU A 69 3.59 -9.24 -7.03
N GLN A 70 2.92 -10.21 -7.65
CA GLN A 70 1.51 -10.48 -7.42
C GLN A 70 1.23 -10.86 -5.95
N ARG A 71 2.10 -11.66 -5.33
CA ARG A 71 1.99 -12.04 -3.91
C ARG A 71 2.14 -10.87 -2.94
N SER A 72 2.77 -9.77 -3.36
CA SER A 72 2.84 -8.56 -2.55
C SER A 72 1.45 -7.96 -2.25
N ALA A 73 0.46 -8.20 -3.11
CA ALA A 73 -0.91 -7.77 -2.87
C ALA A 73 -1.51 -8.39 -1.60
N CYS A 74 -1.31 -9.70 -1.37
CA CYS A 74 -1.76 -10.39 -0.15
C CYS A 74 -0.97 -9.93 1.10
N GLN A 75 0.33 -9.64 0.95
CA GLN A 75 1.16 -9.11 2.04
C GLN A 75 0.68 -7.74 2.51
N THR A 76 0.32 -6.86 1.57
CA THR A 76 -0.23 -5.54 1.92
C THR A 76 -1.60 -5.65 2.58
N ALA A 77 -2.47 -6.56 2.10
CA ALA A 77 -3.75 -6.86 2.74
C ALA A 77 -3.56 -7.37 4.18
N ALA A 78 -2.58 -8.24 4.44
CA ALA A 78 -2.27 -8.71 5.79
C ALA A 78 -1.89 -7.55 6.73
N GLY A 79 -1.16 -6.56 6.20
CA GLY A 79 -0.86 -5.32 6.93
C GLY A 79 -2.11 -4.56 7.34
N ARG A 80 -3.06 -4.38 6.41
CA ARG A 80 -4.32 -3.71 6.69
C ARG A 80 -5.18 -4.46 7.71
N ALA A 81 -5.23 -5.78 7.58
CA ALA A 81 -5.93 -6.68 8.49
C ALA A 81 -5.40 -6.63 9.93
N LEU A 82 -4.08 -6.72 10.11
CA LEU A 82 -3.50 -6.78 11.46
C LEU A 82 -3.39 -5.41 12.13
N TRP A 83 -3.43 -4.31 11.37
CA TRP A 83 -3.53 -2.95 11.88
C TRP A 83 -5.00 -2.46 11.96
N ASN A 84 -5.95 -3.36 12.22
CA ASN A 84 -7.39 -3.08 12.22
C ASN A 84 -7.89 -2.08 13.28
N HIS A 85 -7.08 -1.81 14.31
CA HIS A 85 -7.38 -0.80 15.34
C HIS A 85 -7.34 0.62 14.77
N VAL A 86 -6.71 0.82 13.60
CA VAL A 86 -6.63 2.11 12.90
C VAL A 86 -7.12 2.02 11.46
N ILE A 87 -7.02 0.86 10.80
CA ILE A 87 -7.51 0.64 9.43
C ILE A 87 -8.78 -0.20 9.48
N HIS A 88 -9.89 0.37 9.07
CA HIS A 88 -11.14 -0.39 8.97
C HIS A 88 -11.32 -0.94 7.56
N ASP A 89 -10.66 -2.06 7.28
CA ASP A 89 -10.82 -2.84 6.05
C ASP A 89 -11.41 -4.23 6.37
N PRO A 90 -12.74 -4.39 6.24
CA PRO A 90 -13.42 -5.64 6.61
C PRO A 90 -13.10 -6.82 5.68
N LEU A 91 -12.45 -6.55 4.54
CA LEU A 91 -12.09 -7.56 3.54
C LEU A 91 -10.59 -7.90 3.59
N ALA A 92 -9.79 -7.16 4.36
CA ALA A 92 -8.34 -7.34 4.38
C ALA A 92 -7.93 -8.76 4.78
N ASP A 93 -8.58 -9.38 5.77
CA ASP A 93 -8.19 -10.71 6.25
C ASP A 93 -8.39 -11.79 5.16
N ILE A 94 -9.54 -11.77 4.48
CA ILE A 94 -9.84 -12.76 3.44
C ILE A 94 -8.97 -12.54 2.20
N LEU A 95 -8.67 -11.28 1.85
CA LEU A 95 -7.79 -10.95 0.74
C LEU A 95 -6.32 -11.26 1.04
N ALA A 96 -5.93 -11.20 2.32
CA ALA A 96 -4.60 -11.55 2.79
C ALA A 96 -4.33 -13.04 2.77
N GLY A 97 -5.27 -13.85 3.26
CA GLY A 97 -5.08 -15.28 3.44
C GLY A 97 -4.27 -15.66 4.68
N GLU A 98 -4.44 -16.91 5.11
CA GLU A 98 -3.95 -17.41 6.40
C GLU A 98 -2.43 -17.28 6.54
N SER A 99 -1.66 -17.68 5.52
CA SER A 99 -0.19 -17.70 5.58
C SER A 99 0.38 -16.31 5.80
N TYR A 100 -0.11 -15.31 5.08
CA TYR A 100 0.39 -13.93 5.18
C TYR A 100 -0.01 -13.28 6.52
N LEU A 101 -1.23 -13.55 7.00
CA LEU A 101 -1.69 -13.11 8.32
C LEU A 101 -0.81 -13.71 9.44
N LYS A 102 -0.60 -15.03 9.44
CA LYS A 102 0.26 -15.69 10.44
C LYS A 102 1.68 -15.15 10.42
N ASN A 103 2.26 -15.01 9.22
CA ASN A 103 3.63 -14.54 9.06
C ASN A 103 3.83 -13.11 9.57
N LEU A 104 2.91 -12.19 9.28
CA LEU A 104 3.01 -10.83 9.80
C LEU A 104 2.67 -10.76 11.29
N HIS A 105 1.70 -11.54 11.78
CA HIS A 105 1.37 -11.60 13.20
C HIS A 105 2.58 -12.04 14.04
N GLU A 106 3.30 -13.09 13.63
CA GLU A 106 4.51 -13.54 14.33
C GLU A 106 5.62 -12.48 14.32
N LYS A 107 5.76 -11.70 13.25
CA LYS A 107 6.68 -10.56 13.21
C LYS A 107 6.27 -9.48 14.22
N ILE A 108 5.00 -9.06 14.21
CA ILE A 108 4.46 -8.07 15.17
C ILE A 108 4.69 -8.54 16.61
N LYS A 109 4.36 -9.79 16.91
CA LYS A 109 4.58 -10.40 18.24
C LYS A 109 6.05 -10.34 18.65
N LYS A 110 6.96 -10.70 17.74
CA LYS A 110 8.40 -10.62 17.96
C LYS A 110 8.87 -9.18 18.20
N ASP A 111 8.34 -8.22 17.47
CA ASP A 111 8.67 -6.80 17.62
C ASP A 111 8.21 -6.28 19.00
N CYS A 112 7.00 -6.63 19.42
CA CYS A 112 6.47 -6.30 20.75
C CYS A 112 7.34 -6.91 21.88
N VAL A 113 7.67 -8.20 21.80
CA VAL A 113 8.51 -8.88 22.80
C VAL A 113 9.91 -8.26 22.89
N ASN A 114 10.48 -7.87 21.75
CA ASN A 114 11.81 -7.27 21.69
C ASN A 114 11.80 -5.76 21.94
N LYS A 115 10.64 -5.14 22.22
CA LYS A 115 10.49 -3.68 22.36
C LYS A 115 11.12 -2.95 21.16
N ALA A 116 10.81 -3.42 19.95
CA ALA A 116 11.27 -2.77 18.74
C ALA A 116 10.78 -1.32 18.68
N ARG A 117 11.58 -0.45 18.07
CA ARG A 117 11.25 0.99 17.90
C ARG A 117 10.12 1.20 16.90
N GLU A 118 9.92 0.22 16.02
CA GLU A 118 8.84 0.16 15.05
C GLU A 118 8.21 -1.24 15.08
N ILE A 119 6.89 -1.27 14.97
CA ILE A 119 6.15 -2.53 14.83
C ILE A 119 5.95 -2.84 13.34
N SER A 120 6.20 -4.08 12.96
CA SER A 120 5.99 -4.56 11.59
C SER A 120 4.60 -4.18 11.06
N GLY A 121 4.57 -3.64 9.84
CA GLY A 121 3.33 -3.19 9.17
C GLY A 121 2.94 -1.74 9.43
N VAL A 122 3.60 -1.01 10.34
CA VAL A 122 3.27 0.41 10.61
C VAL A 122 3.34 1.29 9.36
N ILE A 123 4.30 1.01 8.45
CA ILE A 123 4.42 1.74 7.19
C ILE A 123 3.23 1.51 6.26
N LEU A 124 2.69 0.28 6.23
CA LEU A 124 1.49 -0.04 5.46
C LEU A 124 0.28 0.66 6.06
N ALA A 125 0.20 0.75 7.38
CA ALA A 125 -0.89 1.45 8.06
C ALA A 125 -0.89 2.95 7.75
N VAL A 126 0.25 3.61 7.93
CA VAL A 126 0.42 5.02 7.57
C VAL A 126 0.12 5.24 6.09
N ARG A 127 0.63 4.39 5.20
CA ARG A 127 0.39 4.49 3.76
C ARG A 127 -1.10 4.39 3.43
N THR A 128 -1.79 3.36 3.92
CA THR A 128 -3.22 3.18 3.68
C THR A 128 -4.03 4.38 4.17
N LEU A 129 -3.77 4.85 5.39
CA LEU A 129 -4.47 6.01 5.97
C LEU A 129 -4.21 7.30 5.20
N TRP A 130 -2.98 7.51 4.74
CA TRP A 130 -2.62 8.65 3.91
C TRP A 130 -3.39 8.65 2.59
N PHE A 131 -3.34 7.53 1.85
CA PHE A 131 -4.05 7.41 0.58
C PHE A 131 -5.56 7.56 0.74
N ASP A 132 -6.15 6.99 1.79
CA ASP A 132 -7.58 7.14 2.08
C ASP A 132 -7.95 8.61 2.33
N SER A 133 -7.19 9.29 3.19
CA SER A 133 -7.40 10.70 3.52
C SER A 133 -7.23 11.61 2.29
N LYS A 134 -6.22 11.35 1.45
CA LYS A 134 -5.98 12.13 0.23
C LYS A 134 -7.01 11.87 -0.85
N LEU A 135 -7.46 10.63 -1.00
CA LEU A 135 -8.52 10.28 -1.93
C LEU A 135 -9.82 11.00 -1.56
N GLU A 136 -10.21 10.98 -0.28
CA GLU A 136 -11.38 11.71 0.22
C GLU A 136 -11.24 13.22 -0.03
N ALA A 137 -10.11 13.83 0.33
CA ALA A 137 -9.86 15.25 0.10
C ALA A 137 -9.91 15.64 -1.39
N ALA A 138 -9.31 14.83 -2.26
CA ALA A 138 -9.31 15.04 -3.71
C ALA A 138 -10.73 14.99 -4.28
N LEU A 139 -11.52 14.00 -3.88
CA LEU A 139 -12.92 13.88 -4.33
C LEU A 139 -13.77 15.04 -3.85
N HIS A 140 -13.58 15.52 -2.61
CA HIS A 140 -14.27 16.71 -2.11
C HIS A 140 -13.90 18.00 -2.87
N SER A 141 -12.71 18.06 -3.49
CA SER A 141 -12.28 19.22 -4.27
C SER A 141 -12.97 19.33 -5.64
N PHE A 142 -13.52 18.23 -6.15
CA PHE A 142 -14.31 18.23 -7.38
C PHE A 142 -15.72 18.73 -7.05
N ASN A 143 -16.06 19.96 -7.46
CA ASN A 143 -17.29 20.69 -7.09
C ASN A 143 -18.63 19.97 -7.42
N ASN A 144 -19.01 18.96 -6.63
CA ASN A 144 -20.24 18.15 -6.73
C ASN A 144 -20.48 17.46 -8.09
N GLY A 145 -19.42 17.27 -8.90
CA GLY A 145 -19.47 16.51 -10.14
C GLY A 145 -19.19 15.03 -9.91
N GLU A 146 -19.77 14.17 -10.74
CA GLU A 146 -19.41 12.75 -10.78
C GLU A 146 -17.92 12.60 -11.10
N ALA A 147 -17.17 11.98 -10.18
CA ALA A 147 -15.73 11.76 -10.32
C ALA A 147 -15.42 10.32 -10.71
N GLN A 148 -14.28 10.14 -11.35
CA GLN A 148 -13.71 8.81 -11.61
C GLN A 148 -12.52 8.57 -10.69
N VAL A 149 -12.39 7.34 -10.21
CA VAL A 149 -11.22 6.89 -9.46
C VAL A 149 -10.61 5.70 -10.18
N VAL A 150 -9.32 5.79 -10.51
CA VAL A 150 -8.61 4.70 -11.18
C VAL A 150 -7.56 4.16 -10.22
N LEU A 151 -7.71 2.91 -9.81
CA LEU A 151 -6.73 2.16 -9.03
C LEU A 151 -5.83 1.40 -10.02
N LEU A 152 -4.63 1.91 -10.29
CA LEU A 152 -3.66 1.26 -11.18
C LEU A 152 -2.78 0.29 -10.38
N GLY A 153 -2.82 -0.99 -10.74
CA GLY A 153 -2.27 -2.05 -9.89
C GLY A 153 -3.16 -2.26 -8.66
N ALA A 154 -4.47 -2.41 -8.89
CA ALA A 154 -5.49 -2.45 -7.84
C ALA A 154 -5.26 -3.55 -6.78
N GLY A 155 -4.55 -4.63 -7.11
CA GLY A 155 -4.15 -5.66 -6.18
C GLY A 155 -5.31 -6.15 -5.30
N MET A 156 -5.03 -6.27 -4.00
CA MET A 156 -6.02 -6.58 -2.98
C MET A 156 -6.63 -5.32 -2.36
N ASP A 157 -6.70 -4.19 -3.05
CA ASP A 157 -7.35 -2.98 -2.53
C ASP A 157 -8.86 -3.18 -2.34
N ALA A 158 -9.40 -2.77 -1.19
CA ALA A 158 -10.81 -2.88 -0.86
C ALA A 158 -11.52 -1.52 -0.71
N ARG A 159 -10.89 -0.39 -1.10
CA ARG A 159 -11.44 0.97 -0.95
C ARG A 159 -12.86 1.12 -1.46
N ALA A 160 -13.16 0.57 -2.64
CA ALA A 160 -14.49 0.63 -3.24
C ALA A 160 -15.60 -0.07 -2.41
N TYR A 161 -15.21 -0.92 -1.47
CA TYR A 161 -16.11 -1.62 -0.55
C TYR A 161 -16.20 -0.97 0.83
N ARG A 162 -15.26 -0.07 1.21
CA ARG A 162 -15.16 0.46 2.59
C ARG A 162 -15.16 1.99 2.71
N LEU A 163 -14.84 2.75 1.66
CA LEU A 163 -14.74 4.21 1.75
C LEU A 163 -16.03 4.93 1.32
N SER A 164 -16.65 5.65 2.26
CA SER A 164 -17.90 6.38 2.02
C SER A 164 -17.76 7.53 1.02
N CYS A 165 -16.57 8.10 0.85
CA CYS A 165 -16.32 9.17 -0.14
C CYS A 165 -16.49 8.69 -1.60
N LEU A 166 -16.49 7.36 -1.84
CA LEU A 166 -16.64 6.78 -3.17
C LEU A 166 -18.10 6.56 -3.60
N LYS A 167 -19.09 6.85 -2.75
CA LYS A 167 -20.52 6.59 -3.03
C LYS A 167 -21.04 7.19 -4.34
N GLU A 168 -20.47 8.31 -4.76
CA GLU A 168 -20.83 9.00 -6.02
C GLU A 168 -19.77 8.84 -7.13
N SER A 169 -18.75 8.02 -6.91
CA SER A 169 -17.60 7.85 -7.81
C SER A 169 -17.61 6.50 -8.52
N ASN A 170 -17.33 6.52 -9.83
CA ASN A 170 -17.09 5.29 -10.59
C ASN A 170 -15.64 4.86 -10.37
N VAL A 171 -15.44 3.65 -9.86
CA VAL A 171 -14.10 3.09 -9.58
C VAL A 171 -13.70 2.14 -10.70
N PHE A 172 -12.50 2.32 -11.23
CA PHE A 172 -11.87 1.42 -12.19
C PHE A 172 -10.70 0.72 -11.51
N GLU A 173 -10.75 -0.60 -11.45
CA GLU A 173 -9.65 -1.44 -10.97
C GLU A 173 -8.88 -1.97 -12.18
N VAL A 174 -7.64 -1.50 -12.37
CA VAL A 174 -6.79 -1.92 -13.48
C VAL A 174 -5.68 -2.82 -12.94
N ASP A 175 -5.67 -4.08 -13.37
CA ASP A 175 -4.66 -5.06 -12.96
C ASP A 175 -4.64 -6.28 -13.90
N PHE A 176 -3.75 -7.23 -13.62
CA PHE A 176 -3.66 -8.50 -14.33
C PHE A 176 -4.99 -9.27 -14.29
N PRO A 177 -5.38 -9.93 -15.40
CA PRO A 177 -6.63 -10.69 -15.49
C PRO A 177 -6.80 -11.70 -14.33
N ASP A 178 -5.77 -12.51 -14.07
CA ASP A 178 -5.83 -13.55 -13.04
C ASP A 178 -5.94 -12.98 -11.62
N LEU A 179 -5.29 -11.82 -11.37
CA LEU A 179 -5.38 -11.13 -10.09
C LEU A 179 -6.81 -10.62 -9.85
N LEU A 180 -7.39 -9.93 -10.83
CA LEU A 180 -8.76 -9.42 -10.75
C LEU A 180 -9.78 -10.55 -10.57
N GLN A 181 -9.58 -11.68 -11.24
CA GLN A 181 -10.46 -12.85 -11.14
C GLN A 181 -10.38 -13.48 -9.74
N ILE A 182 -9.18 -13.70 -9.20
CA ILE A 182 -8.99 -14.23 -7.85
C ILE A 182 -9.60 -13.29 -6.80
N LYS A 183 -9.33 -11.99 -6.91
CA LYS A 183 -9.92 -10.98 -6.03
C LYS A 183 -11.45 -11.04 -6.06
N ALA A 184 -12.05 -11.10 -7.25
CA ALA A 184 -13.50 -11.20 -7.40
C ALA A 184 -14.06 -12.48 -6.73
N THR A 185 -13.38 -13.62 -6.87
CA THR A 185 -13.78 -14.87 -6.20
C THR A 185 -13.72 -14.77 -4.69
N LEU A 186 -12.66 -14.17 -4.13
CA LEU A 186 -12.54 -13.95 -2.68
C LEU A 186 -13.65 -13.01 -2.17
N LEU A 187 -13.89 -11.91 -2.88
CA LEU A 187 -14.94 -10.94 -2.52
C LEU A 187 -16.33 -11.57 -2.59
N GLN A 188 -16.63 -12.37 -3.61
CA GLN A 188 -17.91 -13.06 -3.73
C GLN A 188 -18.14 -14.01 -2.55
N ALA A 189 -17.13 -14.81 -2.20
CA ALA A 189 -17.21 -15.71 -1.05
C ALA A 189 -17.37 -14.97 0.30
N ALA A 190 -16.79 -13.76 0.44
CA ALA A 190 -17.03 -12.90 1.59
C ALA A 190 -18.47 -12.37 1.64
N MET A 191 -19.03 -11.98 0.49
CA MET A 191 -20.41 -11.48 0.36
C MET A 191 -21.46 -12.58 0.58
N ASP A 192 -21.18 -13.81 0.17
CA ASP A 192 -22.08 -14.96 0.33
C ASP A 192 -22.08 -15.52 1.76
N SER A 193 -21.06 -15.20 2.56
CA SER A 193 -20.95 -15.66 3.95
C SER A 193 -22.02 -15.02 4.83
N THR A 194 -22.92 -15.84 5.38
CA THR A 194 -23.94 -15.43 6.37
C THR A 194 -23.40 -15.38 7.80
N ASN A 195 -22.16 -15.82 8.03
CA ASN A 195 -21.54 -15.91 9.34
C ASN A 195 -20.72 -14.66 9.66
N GLY A 196 -21.33 -13.70 10.37
CA GLY A 196 -20.62 -12.74 11.22
C GLY A 196 -20.12 -11.44 10.59
N HIS A 197 -20.32 -11.22 9.28
CA HIS A 197 -20.06 -9.91 8.65
C HIS A 197 -21.39 -9.18 8.39
N PRO A 198 -21.50 -7.86 8.63
CA PRO A 198 -22.59 -7.07 8.07
C PRO A 198 -22.64 -7.35 6.57
N CYS A 199 -23.84 -7.47 5.98
CA CYS A 199 -24.00 -7.69 4.53
C CYS A 199 -23.06 -6.75 3.76
N LEU A 200 -21.95 -7.31 3.27
CA LEU A 200 -20.88 -6.54 2.65
C LEU A 200 -21.44 -6.05 1.33
N THR A 201 -21.78 -4.77 1.29
CA THR A 201 -22.28 -4.11 0.09
C THR A 201 -21.20 -3.20 -0.44
N MET A 202 -21.09 -3.12 -1.77
CA MET A 202 -20.21 -2.17 -2.44
C MET A 202 -20.58 -0.76 -1.98
N THR A 203 -19.58 0.00 -1.52
CA THR A 203 -19.79 1.38 -1.04
C THR A 203 -19.69 2.38 -2.20
N ALA A 204 -18.84 2.11 -3.18
CA ALA A 204 -18.69 2.93 -4.37
C ALA A 204 -19.94 2.92 -5.27
N LYS A 205 -20.10 3.92 -6.14
CA LYS A 205 -21.19 3.97 -7.12
C LYS A 205 -21.17 2.77 -8.07
N SER A 206 -19.98 2.45 -8.57
CA SER A 206 -19.72 1.32 -9.46
C SER A 206 -18.27 0.88 -9.35
N ILE A 207 -18.02 -0.40 -9.67
CA ILE A 207 -16.68 -0.95 -9.85
C ILE A 207 -16.61 -1.60 -11.24
N THR A 208 -15.69 -1.12 -12.05
CA THR A 208 -15.35 -1.73 -13.34
C THR A 208 -13.95 -2.32 -13.27
N ARG A 209 -13.84 -3.63 -13.46
CA ARG A 209 -12.56 -4.34 -13.52
C ARG A 209 -12.01 -4.33 -14.94
N VAL A 210 -10.82 -3.78 -15.12
CA VAL A 210 -10.15 -3.61 -16.41
C VAL A 210 -8.92 -4.51 -16.44
N ALA A 211 -9.04 -5.64 -17.14
CA ALA A 211 -7.95 -6.59 -17.29
C ALA A 211 -6.87 -6.04 -18.22
N ALA A 212 -5.84 -5.41 -17.64
CA ALA A 212 -4.75 -4.79 -18.38
C ALA A 212 -3.46 -4.79 -17.57
N ASP A 213 -2.35 -5.00 -18.29
CA ASP A 213 -1.01 -4.80 -17.76
C ASP A 213 -0.58 -3.36 -18.05
N ILE A 214 -0.32 -2.56 -17.01
CA ILE A 214 0.06 -1.16 -17.15
C ILE A 214 1.41 -0.95 -17.84
N ARG A 215 2.22 -2.01 -18.01
CA ARG A 215 3.45 -2.01 -18.81
C ARG A 215 3.17 -2.06 -20.32
N SER A 216 1.97 -2.47 -20.71
CA SER A 216 1.58 -2.59 -22.11
C SER A 216 1.00 -1.26 -22.63
N ASN A 217 1.29 -0.90 -23.88
CA ASN A 217 0.81 0.37 -24.46
C ASN A 217 -0.72 0.49 -24.63
N ASP A 218 -1.48 -0.58 -24.41
CA ASP A 218 -2.93 -0.65 -24.64
C ASP A 218 -3.80 -0.51 -23.38
N TRP A 219 -3.18 -0.32 -22.19
CA TRP A 219 -3.94 -0.29 -20.93
C TRP A 219 -4.94 0.88 -20.87
N LEU A 220 -4.57 2.05 -21.40
CA LEU A 220 -5.45 3.23 -21.43
C LEU A 220 -6.63 3.03 -22.40
N GLU A 221 -6.40 2.39 -23.55
CA GLU A 221 -7.45 2.06 -24.52
C GLU A 221 -8.45 1.07 -23.92
N LYS A 222 -7.96 0.02 -23.24
CA LYS A 222 -8.80 -0.94 -22.50
C LYS A 222 -9.62 -0.25 -21.41
N LEU A 223 -9.02 0.70 -20.70
CA LEU A 223 -9.69 1.50 -19.69
C LEU A 223 -10.82 2.34 -20.31
N GLN A 224 -10.56 3.03 -21.42
CA GLN A 224 -11.57 3.82 -22.16
C GLN A 224 -12.72 2.94 -22.69
N THR A 225 -12.40 1.79 -23.28
CA THR A 225 -13.39 0.84 -23.79
C THR A 225 -14.27 0.27 -22.66
N SER A 226 -13.73 0.21 -21.44
CA SER A 226 -14.47 -0.19 -20.25
C SER A 226 -15.34 0.92 -19.65
N GLY A 227 -15.41 2.10 -20.29
CA GLY A 227 -16.30 3.20 -19.91
C GLY A 227 -15.61 4.36 -19.17
N PHE A 228 -14.29 4.38 -19.09
CA PHE A 228 -13.56 5.55 -18.61
C PHE A 228 -13.67 6.72 -19.58
N VAL A 229 -13.99 7.93 -19.09
CA VAL A 229 -14.13 9.14 -19.90
C VAL A 229 -12.97 10.11 -19.62
N PRO A 230 -12.02 10.33 -20.55
CA PRO A 230 -10.82 11.14 -20.34
C PRO A 230 -11.07 12.61 -19.92
N GLU A 231 -12.23 13.15 -20.29
CA GLU A 231 -12.60 14.54 -20.03
C GLU A 231 -13.23 14.73 -18.63
N LYS A 232 -13.50 13.65 -17.88
CA LYS A 232 -14.05 13.74 -16.52
C LYS A 232 -12.96 13.82 -15.46
N ASN A 233 -13.24 14.58 -14.41
CA ASN A 233 -12.35 14.72 -13.26
C ASN A 233 -11.97 13.35 -12.70
N THR A 234 -10.67 13.10 -12.54
CA THR A 234 -10.16 11.77 -12.19
C THR A 234 -9.12 11.85 -11.08
N VAL A 235 -9.26 10.97 -10.07
CA VAL A 235 -8.20 10.64 -9.12
C VAL A 235 -7.53 9.34 -9.54
N TRP A 236 -6.24 9.39 -9.82
CA TRP A 236 -5.39 8.24 -10.14
C TRP A 236 -4.65 7.80 -8.89
N VAL A 237 -4.78 6.54 -8.50
CA VAL A 237 -4.12 5.96 -7.33
C VAL A 237 -3.11 4.92 -7.80
N LEU A 238 -1.83 5.20 -7.57
CA LEU A 238 -0.69 4.34 -7.84
C LEU A 238 -0.02 3.98 -6.50
N GLU A 239 -0.74 3.23 -5.67
CA GLU A 239 -0.22 2.77 -4.38
C GLU A 239 0.63 1.51 -4.56
N GLY A 240 1.93 1.65 -4.33
CA GLY A 240 2.84 0.52 -4.23
C GLY A 240 3.17 -0.17 -5.54
N ILE A 241 3.06 0.54 -6.67
CA ILE A 241 3.20 -0.05 -8.01
C ILE A 241 4.41 0.49 -8.79
N LEU A 242 4.72 1.79 -8.69
CA LEU A 242 5.68 2.47 -9.57
C LEU A 242 7.08 1.83 -9.53
N TYR A 243 7.55 1.44 -8.35
CA TYR A 243 8.90 0.91 -8.16
C TYR A 243 9.10 -0.49 -8.76
N TYR A 244 8.05 -1.19 -9.21
CA TYR A 244 8.17 -2.45 -9.96
C TYR A 244 8.31 -2.26 -11.46
N LEU A 245 8.03 -1.06 -11.95
CA LEU A 245 8.17 -0.73 -13.36
C LEU A 245 9.63 -0.38 -13.65
N THR A 246 10.08 -0.66 -14.87
CA THR A 246 11.30 -0.06 -15.40
C THR A 246 11.17 1.46 -15.48
N HIS A 247 12.29 2.16 -15.59
CA HIS A 247 12.26 3.62 -15.67
C HIS A 247 11.44 4.15 -16.86
N SER A 248 11.51 3.49 -18.02
CA SER A 248 10.71 3.85 -19.19
C SER A 248 9.22 3.62 -18.97
N GLU A 249 8.84 2.47 -18.39
CA GLU A 249 7.43 2.14 -18.12
C GLU A 249 6.83 3.10 -17.08
N ALA A 250 7.53 3.36 -15.98
CA ALA A 250 7.07 4.31 -14.95
C ALA A 250 6.91 5.72 -15.52
N THR A 251 7.88 6.18 -16.32
CA THR A 251 7.82 7.50 -16.95
C THR A 251 6.64 7.59 -17.91
N GLN A 252 6.44 6.59 -18.76
CA GLN A 252 5.32 6.55 -19.70
C GLN A 252 3.96 6.55 -19.01
N VAL A 253 3.79 5.80 -17.91
CA VAL A 253 2.55 5.81 -17.12
C VAL A 253 2.31 7.21 -16.53
N LEU A 254 3.33 7.83 -15.94
CA LEU A 254 3.21 9.16 -15.35
C LEU A 254 2.91 10.25 -16.40
N GLU A 255 3.57 10.21 -17.56
CA GLU A 255 3.29 11.10 -18.70
C GLU A 255 1.85 10.94 -19.19
N THR A 256 1.40 9.70 -19.37
CA THR A 256 0.03 9.38 -19.81
C THR A 256 -1.04 9.97 -18.88
N ILE A 257 -0.78 9.97 -17.57
CA ILE A 257 -1.66 10.57 -16.56
C ILE A 257 -1.54 12.09 -16.59
N ALA A 258 -0.32 12.63 -16.65
CA ALA A 258 -0.07 14.06 -16.67
C ALA A 258 -0.74 14.75 -17.87
N ASP A 259 -0.76 14.10 -19.03
CA ASP A 259 -1.48 14.58 -20.23
C ASP A 259 -2.96 14.89 -19.96
N LYS A 260 -3.60 14.22 -19.00
CA LYS A 260 -5.00 14.45 -18.63
C LYS A 260 -5.23 15.78 -17.91
N CYS A 261 -4.18 16.37 -17.33
CA CYS A 261 -4.25 17.71 -16.73
C CYS A 261 -4.65 18.78 -17.76
N SER A 262 -4.37 18.55 -19.05
CA SER A 262 -4.78 19.47 -20.13
C SER A 262 -6.27 19.42 -20.45
N LEU A 263 -6.97 18.34 -20.06
CA LEU A 263 -8.38 18.07 -20.41
C LEU A 263 -9.32 18.30 -19.23
N THR A 264 -8.90 17.94 -18.02
CA THR A 264 -9.79 17.87 -16.85
C THR A 264 -9.02 18.03 -15.54
N GLN A 265 -9.72 18.22 -14.42
CA GLN A 265 -9.05 18.22 -13.12
C GLN A 265 -8.55 16.81 -12.82
N THR A 266 -7.23 16.67 -12.73
CA THR A 266 -6.55 15.41 -12.54
C THR A 266 -5.77 15.47 -11.23
N VAL A 267 -5.96 14.46 -10.38
CA VAL A 267 -5.17 14.26 -9.16
C VAL A 267 -4.46 12.92 -9.26
N LEU A 268 -3.16 12.91 -9.02
CA LEU A 268 -2.32 11.72 -8.89
C LEU A 268 -1.96 11.54 -7.41
N LEU A 269 -2.31 10.39 -6.86
CA LEU A 269 -1.84 9.90 -5.56
C LEU A 269 -0.88 8.75 -5.84
N ALA A 270 0.37 8.86 -5.43
CA ALA A 270 1.38 7.85 -5.70
C ALA A 270 2.40 7.74 -4.56
N ASP A 271 3.06 6.59 -4.45
CA ASP A 271 4.23 6.44 -3.60
C ASP A 271 5.51 6.20 -4.42
N PHE A 272 6.61 6.79 -3.96
CA PHE A 272 7.92 6.69 -4.60
C PHE A 272 8.95 6.16 -3.61
N MET A 273 9.81 5.26 -4.07
CA MET A 273 11.00 4.87 -3.34
C MET A 273 12.20 5.70 -3.78
N ASN A 274 13.13 5.94 -2.85
CA ASN A 274 14.40 6.59 -3.15
C ASN A 274 15.48 5.57 -3.58
N LYS A 275 16.61 6.04 -4.11
CA LYS A 275 17.66 5.17 -4.70
C LYS A 275 18.18 4.06 -3.76
N PRO A 276 18.49 4.33 -2.47
CA PRO A 276 18.87 3.29 -1.52
C PRO A 276 17.87 2.13 -1.40
N SER A 277 16.56 2.42 -1.46
CA SER A 277 15.52 1.40 -1.30
C SER A 277 15.55 0.33 -2.39
N ILE A 278 15.91 0.70 -3.63
CA ILE A 278 15.98 -0.26 -4.75
C ILE A 278 17.34 -0.95 -4.85
N SER A 279 18.36 -0.43 -4.16
CA SER A 279 19.74 -0.94 -4.20
C SER A 279 20.00 -2.05 -3.16
N LEU A 280 18.97 -2.45 -2.41
CA LEU A 280 19.06 -3.53 -1.43
C LEU A 280 19.27 -4.89 -2.14
N SER A 281 19.98 -5.79 -1.47
CA SER A 281 20.19 -7.15 -1.98
C SER A 281 18.86 -7.87 -2.22
N ASN A 282 18.70 -8.48 -3.40
CA ASN A 282 17.47 -9.16 -3.84
C ASN A 282 16.25 -8.24 -4.01
N SER A 283 16.48 -6.94 -4.24
CA SER A 283 15.43 -6.02 -4.67
C SER A 283 14.86 -6.45 -6.02
N ILE A 284 13.53 -6.49 -6.09
CA ILE A 284 12.75 -6.67 -7.33
C ILE A 284 12.25 -5.31 -7.87
N PHE A 285 12.79 -4.22 -7.34
CA PHE A 285 12.42 -2.86 -7.70
C PHE A 285 13.38 -2.30 -8.75
N HIS A 286 12.82 -1.60 -9.73
CA HIS A 286 13.52 -1.10 -10.91
C HIS A 286 13.46 0.41 -11.06
N PHE A 287 12.43 1.06 -10.48
CA PHE A 287 12.25 2.50 -10.54
C PHE A 287 12.34 3.16 -9.16
N TYR A 288 12.93 4.35 -9.14
CA TYR A 288 13.06 5.20 -7.96
C TYR A 288 13.01 6.67 -8.36
N SER A 289 12.69 7.53 -7.40
CA SER A 289 12.92 8.97 -7.50
C SER A 289 13.29 9.52 -6.14
N ASP A 290 14.44 10.19 -6.05
CA ASP A 290 14.86 10.90 -4.84
C ASP A 290 14.09 12.24 -4.68
N TRP A 291 13.56 12.77 -5.79
CA TRP A 291 12.92 14.08 -5.91
C TRP A 291 11.63 14.02 -6.74
N PRO A 292 10.60 13.27 -6.30
CA PRO A 292 9.33 13.19 -7.04
C PRO A 292 8.63 14.56 -7.15
N ASP A 293 8.88 15.47 -6.20
CA ASP A 293 8.47 16.87 -6.21
C ASP A 293 9.14 17.73 -7.30
N HIS A 294 10.22 17.26 -7.91
CA HIS A 294 10.81 17.89 -9.10
C HIS A 294 10.45 17.12 -10.38
N LEU A 295 10.30 15.80 -10.28
CA LEU A 295 9.91 14.94 -11.41
C LEU A 295 8.50 15.30 -11.90
N LEU A 296 7.49 15.31 -11.02
CA LEU A 296 6.10 15.47 -11.43
C LEU A 296 5.80 16.83 -12.10
N PRO A 297 6.35 17.97 -11.63
CA PRO A 297 6.17 19.23 -12.35
C PRO A 297 6.77 19.21 -13.76
N SER A 298 7.90 18.51 -13.95
CA SER A 298 8.52 18.36 -15.28
C SER A 298 7.66 17.59 -16.28
N LEU A 299 6.69 16.80 -15.79
CA LEU A 299 5.73 16.05 -16.60
C LEU A 299 4.43 16.82 -16.85
N GLY A 300 4.22 17.98 -16.21
CA GLY A 300 3.04 18.84 -16.43
C GLY A 300 2.07 18.95 -15.24
N PHE A 301 2.39 18.40 -14.07
CA PHE A 301 1.60 18.65 -12.86
C PHE A 301 1.90 20.03 -12.26
N SER A 302 0.89 20.90 -12.15
CA SER A 302 1.08 22.27 -11.67
C SER A 302 1.28 22.38 -10.15
N HIS A 303 0.73 21.45 -9.38
CA HIS A 303 0.82 21.43 -7.92
C HIS A 303 1.30 20.06 -7.45
N VAL A 304 2.36 20.04 -6.62
CA VAL A 304 2.90 18.80 -6.06
C VAL A 304 3.18 18.98 -4.59
N LYS A 305 2.60 18.09 -3.77
CA LYS A 305 2.87 17.97 -2.34
C LYS A 305 3.57 16.64 -2.07
N LEU A 306 4.75 16.74 -1.49
CA LEU A 306 5.53 15.61 -1.03
C LEU A 306 5.41 15.46 0.48
N SER A 307 5.08 14.26 0.93
CA SER A 307 5.19 13.82 2.32
C SER A 307 6.14 12.63 2.42
N GLN A 308 6.75 12.45 3.58
CA GLN A 308 7.46 11.24 3.97
C GLN A 308 6.79 10.62 5.19
N ILE A 309 6.89 9.30 5.33
CA ILE A 309 6.49 8.60 6.55
C ILE A 309 7.07 9.32 7.78
N GLY A 310 6.18 9.78 8.67
CA GLY A 310 6.45 10.53 9.89
C GLY A 310 6.13 12.02 9.80
N ASP A 311 5.83 12.55 8.61
CA ASP A 311 5.34 13.91 8.42
C ASP A 311 4.03 14.18 9.15
N PRO A 312 3.73 15.44 9.51
CA PRO A 312 2.49 15.77 10.22
C PRO A 312 1.22 15.28 9.52
N ASP A 313 1.24 15.10 8.20
CA ASP A 313 0.14 14.50 7.43
C ASP A 313 0.34 13.02 7.09
N ALA A 314 1.45 12.41 7.49
CA ALA A 314 1.84 11.02 7.21
C ALA A 314 2.42 10.30 8.46
N HIS A 315 1.86 10.56 9.64
CA HIS A 315 2.23 9.85 10.89
C HIS A 315 1.06 9.18 11.60
N PHE A 316 -0.15 9.75 11.55
CA PHE A 316 -1.40 9.21 12.13
C PHE A 316 -1.32 8.81 13.60
N GLY A 317 -0.40 9.43 14.35
CA GLY A 317 -0.12 9.07 15.74
C GLY A 317 0.53 7.70 15.93
N LEU A 318 0.94 6.99 14.87
CA LEU A 318 1.44 5.60 14.94
C LEU A 318 2.94 5.49 15.24
N MET A 319 3.60 6.62 15.49
CA MET A 319 5.05 6.72 15.74
C MET A 319 5.29 7.26 17.14
N HIS A 320 5.31 6.37 18.13
CA HIS A 320 5.40 6.75 19.54
C HIS A 320 6.84 6.87 20.06
N ASP A 321 7.78 6.08 19.52
CA ASP A 321 9.19 6.17 19.91
C ASP A 321 9.86 7.37 19.19
N PRO A 322 10.38 8.38 19.90
CA PRO A 322 11.03 9.52 19.25
C PRO A 322 12.28 9.13 18.45
N SER A 323 12.93 8.01 18.80
CA SER A 323 14.12 7.46 18.15
C SER A 323 13.79 6.47 17.04
N ASN A 324 12.53 6.39 16.58
CA ASN A 324 12.16 5.53 15.48
C ASN A 324 12.90 5.89 14.17
N LEU A 325 13.03 4.90 13.29
CA LEU A 325 13.71 4.96 12.01
C LEU A 325 13.20 6.11 11.14
N PHE A 326 11.88 6.33 11.09
CA PHE A 326 11.30 7.37 10.24
C PHE A 326 11.67 8.77 10.72
N ASN A 327 11.69 9.01 12.04
CA ASN A 327 12.19 10.25 12.62
C ASN A 327 13.68 10.46 12.33
N LYS A 328 14.50 9.41 12.44
CA LYS A 328 15.91 9.48 12.06
C LYS A 328 16.08 9.86 10.59
N LEU A 329 15.36 9.18 9.69
CA LEU A 329 15.41 9.46 8.25
C LEU A 329 14.96 10.88 7.91
N ARG A 330 13.91 11.39 8.57
CA ARG A 330 13.42 12.77 8.41
C ARG A 330 14.41 13.83 8.89
N SER A 331 15.24 13.51 9.88
CA SER A 331 16.28 14.43 10.36
C SER A 331 17.48 14.57 9.40
N LEU A 332 17.58 13.67 8.42
CA LEU A 332 18.66 13.65 7.44
C LEU A 332 18.21 14.25 6.10
N PRO A 333 19.05 15.08 5.44
CA PRO A 333 18.77 15.56 4.09
C PRO A 333 18.51 14.40 3.10
N ARG A 334 17.59 14.58 2.15
CA ARG A 334 17.26 13.55 1.14
C ARG A 334 18.44 13.13 0.28
N SER A 335 19.44 14.00 0.10
CA SER A 335 20.70 13.70 -0.59
C SER A 335 21.59 12.70 0.15
N VAL A 336 21.31 12.40 1.43
CA VAL A 336 22.05 11.43 2.23
C VAL A 336 21.48 10.02 1.97
N HIS A 337 22.28 9.20 1.30
CA HIS A 337 21.88 7.83 0.90
C HIS A 337 22.32 6.74 1.88
N THR A 338 23.19 7.08 2.83
CA THR A 338 23.69 6.18 3.87
C THR A 338 23.67 6.90 5.20
N HIS A 339 23.14 6.25 6.24
CA HIS A 339 23.05 6.83 7.57
C HIS A 339 24.47 7.04 8.14
N PRO A 340 24.79 8.24 8.66
CA PRO A 340 26.15 8.57 9.09
C PRO A 340 26.63 7.74 10.29
N ASP A 341 25.73 7.39 11.21
CA ASP A 341 26.12 6.71 12.46
C ASP A 341 26.40 5.21 12.32
N ASP A 342 25.66 4.51 11.45
CA ASP A 342 25.67 3.04 11.39
C ASP A 342 25.91 2.48 9.97
N GLY A 343 26.07 3.34 8.96
CA GLY A 343 26.35 2.94 7.59
C GLY A 343 25.17 2.27 6.89
N THR A 344 23.97 2.25 7.48
CA THR A 344 22.81 1.60 6.87
C THR A 344 22.24 2.41 5.71
N PRO A 345 21.71 1.77 4.65
CA PRO A 345 21.05 2.48 3.56
C PRO A 345 19.85 3.31 4.06
N CYS A 346 19.77 4.55 3.58
CA CYS A 346 18.76 5.51 3.96
C CYS A 346 17.48 5.32 3.12
N CYS A 347 16.78 4.19 3.30
CA CYS A 347 15.59 3.82 2.53
C CYS A 347 14.39 4.69 2.89
N ARG A 348 13.78 5.35 1.91
CA ARG A 348 12.62 6.24 2.07
C ARG A 348 11.47 5.79 1.19
N LEU A 349 10.28 6.02 1.72
CA LEU A 349 9.02 5.96 1.00
C LEU A 349 8.40 7.35 1.07
N TYR A 350 8.24 7.94 -0.11
CA TYR A 350 7.61 9.23 -0.31
C TYR A 350 6.15 9.01 -0.70
N LEU A 351 5.25 9.78 -0.12
CA LEU A 351 3.83 9.81 -0.45
C LEU A 351 3.57 11.14 -1.15
N VAL A 352 3.01 11.09 -2.35
CA VAL A 352 2.96 12.24 -3.25
C VAL A 352 1.55 12.45 -3.75
N GLU A 353 1.07 13.67 -3.55
CA GLU A 353 -0.17 14.18 -4.14
C GLU A 353 0.24 15.20 -5.19
N ALA A 354 -0.09 14.95 -6.45
CA ALA A 354 0.13 15.88 -7.55
C ALA A 354 -1.20 16.19 -8.24
N SER A 355 -1.37 17.40 -8.75
CA SER A 355 -2.59 17.76 -9.47
C SER A 355 -2.34 18.80 -10.56
N GLY A 356 -3.25 18.81 -11.52
CA GLY A 356 -3.31 19.78 -12.60
C GLY A 356 -4.73 19.88 -13.16
N SER A 357 -5.02 20.97 -13.84
CA SER A 357 -6.30 21.18 -14.52
C SER A 357 -6.14 22.11 -15.71
N PRO A 358 -7.10 22.12 -16.66
CA PRO A 358 -7.08 23.08 -17.76
C PRO A 358 -6.98 24.50 -17.22
N ASN A 359 -6.17 25.34 -17.88
CA ASN A 359 -5.98 26.75 -17.56
C ASN A 359 -5.25 27.09 -16.24
N GLN A 360 -4.65 26.12 -15.54
CA GLN A 360 -3.68 26.42 -14.49
C GLN A 360 -2.30 26.71 -15.12
N THR A 361 -1.71 27.86 -14.78
CA THR A 361 -0.32 28.17 -15.15
C THR A 361 0.61 27.33 -14.27
N ILE A 362 1.59 26.66 -14.89
CA ILE A 362 2.68 26.00 -14.18
C ILE A 362 3.55 27.12 -13.56
N PRO A 363 3.83 27.10 -12.24
CA PRO A 363 4.60 28.14 -11.56
C PRO A 363 6.01 28.36 -12.11
#